data_AF-A0A947H8B3-F1
#
_entry.id   AF-A0A947H8B3-F1
#
_cell.length_a   1.000
_cell.length_b   1.000
_cell.length_c   1.000
_cell.angle_alpha   90.00
_cell.angle_beta   90.00
_cell.angle_gamma   90.00
#
_symmetry.space_group_name_H-M   'P 1'
#
loop_
_entity.id
_entity.type
_entity.pdbx_description
1 polymer ?
#
loop_
_entity_poly.entity_id
_entity_poly.type
_entity_poly.pdbx_seq_one_letter_code
_entity_poly.pdbx_strand_id
1 'polypeptide(L)'
;MLKKATSLLGAAAVFMLLTGCGGNEIEKVIQENLKGLQEQNVDKVMNTIDRQSPVYDATKDQVTQLIKDYNLEFKVESLDIIEQPANEKQQMEKAKAESQDALGVTEELAGMITEDDRDKAAEARKKKELAESKRPLVAKVKVVQITRQKKSNASKFVDNRVLVVHTLHKYPTDEKPTWKIYSSDIRSVNFLPQS
;
A
#
# COMPACT_ATOMS: atom_id res chain seq x y z
N MET A 1 12.04 50.54 31.92
CA MET A 1 12.46 50.04 30.59
C MET A 1 12.11 48.56 30.53
N LEU A 2 10.89 48.20 30.12
CA LEU A 2 10.45 47.80 28.77
C LEU A 2 11.15 46.53 28.19
N LYS A 3 10.43 45.40 28.32
CA LYS A 3 10.29 44.19 27.46
C LYS A 3 11.30 43.97 26.31
N LYS A 4 11.70 42.71 26.11
CA LYS A 4 11.10 41.78 25.11
C LYS A 4 11.73 40.38 25.12
N ALA A 5 10.87 39.41 24.83
CA ALA A 5 11.14 38.01 24.59
C ALA A 5 11.88 37.76 23.27
N THR A 6 12.63 36.66 23.18
CA THR A 6 12.98 36.04 21.90
C THR A 6 12.52 34.60 21.95
N SER A 7 11.40 34.37 21.27
CA SER A 7 10.90 33.07 20.86
C SER A 7 11.75 32.59 19.69
N LEU A 8 12.23 31.36 19.73
CA LEU A 8 12.71 30.66 18.55
C LEU A 8 11.88 29.39 18.41
N LEU A 9 10.96 29.45 17.44
CA LEU A 9 10.24 28.35 16.85
C LEU A 9 11.22 27.20 16.54
N GLY A 10 11.15 26.12 17.31
CA GLY A 10 11.47 24.79 16.80
C GLY A 10 10.14 24.15 16.44
N ALA A 11 9.78 24.17 15.16
CA ALA A 11 8.56 23.58 14.64
C ALA A 11 8.46 22.12 15.08
N ALA A 12 7.61 21.84 16.08
CA ALA A 12 7.02 20.54 16.24
C ALA A 12 6.15 20.33 15.00
N ALA A 13 6.72 19.68 13.99
CA ALA A 13 5.95 19.12 12.90
C ALA A 13 5.01 18.09 13.54
N VAL A 14 3.81 18.55 13.88
CA VAL A 14 2.67 17.71 14.18
C VAL A 14 2.45 16.91 12.91
N PHE A 15 3.02 15.70 12.87
CA PHE A 15 2.62 14.68 11.94
C PHE A 15 1.13 14.43 12.25
N MET A 16 0.25 15.05 11.46
CA MET A 16 -1.15 14.68 11.44
C MET A 16 -1.19 13.20 11.04
N LEU A 17 -1.23 12.33 12.03
CA LEU A 17 -1.71 10.97 11.88
C LEU A 17 -3.18 11.10 11.48
N LEU A 18 -3.42 11.18 10.17
CA LEU A 18 -4.69 10.80 9.58
C LEU A 18 -4.86 9.32 9.87
N THR A 19 -5.29 8.99 11.09
CA THR A 19 -5.83 7.69 11.47
C THR A 19 -7.18 7.50 10.80
N GLY A 20 -7.18 7.55 9.46
CA GLY A 20 -8.19 6.84 8.69
C GLY A 20 -8.02 5.36 9.03
N CYS A 21 -9.11 4.70 9.40
CA CYS A 21 -9.15 3.34 9.95
C CYS A 21 -8.42 2.25 9.13
N GLY A 22 -7.89 2.55 7.93
CA GLY A 22 -7.10 1.64 7.10
C GLY A 22 -5.58 1.65 7.34
N GLY A 23 -5.01 2.69 7.98
CA GLY A 23 -3.55 2.79 8.15
C GLY A 23 -2.95 1.65 8.98
N ASN A 24 -3.64 1.26 10.04
CA ASN A 24 -3.23 0.17 10.92
C ASN A 24 -3.25 -1.21 10.22
N GLU A 25 -4.21 -1.46 9.33
CA GLU A 25 -4.28 -2.74 8.60
C GLU A 25 -3.15 -2.88 7.59
N ILE A 26 -2.82 -1.80 6.88
CA ILE A 26 -1.72 -1.75 5.93
C ILE A 26 -0.38 -1.98 6.66
N GLU A 27 -0.15 -1.28 7.77
CA GLU A 27 1.03 -1.44 8.62
C GLU A 27 1.18 -2.88 9.11
N LYS A 28 0.07 -3.48 9.55
CA LYS A 28 0.05 -4.86 10.04
C LYS A 28 0.51 -5.87 9.00
N VAL A 29 0.15 -5.70 7.72
CA VAL A 29 0.62 -6.58 6.64
C VAL A 29 2.14 -6.52 6.50
N ILE A 30 2.73 -5.32 6.55
CA ILE A 30 4.18 -5.15 6.48
C ILE A 30 4.86 -5.80 7.69
N GLN A 31 4.32 -5.59 8.89
CA GLN A 31 4.85 -6.18 10.12
C GLN A 31 4.75 -7.71 10.13
N GLU A 32 3.63 -8.27 9.67
CA GLU A 32 3.42 -9.72 9.57
C GLU A 32 4.37 -10.35 8.55
N ASN A 33 4.60 -9.68 7.42
CA ASN A 33 5.56 -10.11 6.41
C ASN A 33 6.97 -10.18 7.01
N LEU A 34 7.41 -9.10 7.67
CA LEU A 34 8.72 -9.05 8.30
C LEU A 34 8.87 -10.06 9.43
N LYS A 35 7.81 -10.26 10.22
CA LYS A 35 7.77 -11.30 11.25
C LYS A 35 7.91 -12.69 10.65
N GLY A 36 7.30 -12.95 9.48
CA GLY A 36 7.52 -14.18 8.72
C GLY A 36 8.97 -14.38 8.32
N LEU A 37 9.64 -13.34 7.84
CA LEU A 37 11.07 -13.39 7.52
C LEU A 37 11.93 -13.65 8.77
N GLN A 38 11.65 -12.97 9.88
CA GLN A 38 12.36 -13.12 11.14
C GLN A 38 12.19 -14.53 11.76
N GLU A 39 11.00 -15.12 11.60
CA GLU A 39 10.68 -16.48 12.03
C GLU A 39 11.10 -17.55 11.03
N GLN A 40 11.70 -17.17 9.89
CA GLN A 40 12.06 -18.06 8.78
C GLN A 40 10.86 -18.91 8.31
N ASN A 41 9.67 -18.31 8.29
CA ASN A 41 8.42 -18.96 7.94
C ASN A 41 7.91 -18.46 6.58
N VAL A 42 8.20 -19.24 5.53
CA VAL A 42 7.81 -18.91 4.14
C VAL A 42 6.30 -18.74 4.01
N ASP A 43 5.49 -19.62 4.59
CA ASP A 43 4.04 -19.56 4.46
C ASP A 43 3.49 -18.27 5.06
N LYS A 44 4.05 -17.83 6.18
CA LYS A 44 3.68 -16.55 6.81
C LYS A 44 4.04 -15.36 5.94
N VAL A 45 5.20 -15.36 5.30
CA VAL A 45 5.58 -14.34 4.32
C VAL A 45 4.59 -14.37 3.15
N MET A 46 4.39 -15.52 2.52
CA MET A 46 3.56 -15.64 1.32
C MET A 46 2.06 -15.38 1.56
N ASN A 47 1.57 -15.52 2.80
CA ASN A 47 0.19 -15.16 3.16
C ASN A 47 -0.08 -13.65 3.12
N THR A 48 0.98 -12.84 3.28
CA THR A 48 0.90 -11.37 3.20
C THR A 48 1.11 -10.84 1.79
N ILE A 49 1.43 -11.71 0.82
CA ILE A 49 1.64 -11.35 -0.59
C ILE A 49 0.40 -11.72 -1.39
N ASP A 50 0.02 -10.85 -2.31
CA ASP A 50 -1.09 -11.05 -3.22
C ASP A 50 -0.75 -12.16 -4.22
N ARG A 51 -1.60 -13.19 -4.32
CA ARG A 51 -1.44 -14.29 -5.29
C ARG A 51 -1.55 -13.84 -6.74
N GLN A 52 -2.17 -12.69 -6.99
CA GLN A 52 -2.24 -12.08 -8.32
C GLN A 52 -0.97 -11.30 -8.66
N SER A 53 -0.02 -11.18 -7.74
CA SER A 53 1.27 -10.53 -7.99
C SER A 53 2.02 -11.26 -9.11
N PRO A 54 2.56 -10.55 -10.12
CA PRO A 54 3.34 -11.16 -11.19
C PRO A 54 4.65 -11.78 -10.71
N VAL A 55 5.09 -11.43 -9.49
CA VAL A 55 6.33 -11.93 -8.88
C VAL A 55 6.06 -12.89 -7.71
N TYR A 56 4.83 -13.39 -7.54
CA TYR A 56 4.46 -14.25 -6.40
C TYR A 56 5.36 -15.48 -6.27
N ASP A 57 5.44 -16.29 -7.33
CA ASP A 57 6.21 -17.54 -7.31
C ASP A 57 7.72 -17.27 -7.20
N ALA A 58 8.23 -16.28 -7.96
CA ALA A 58 9.63 -15.87 -7.88
C ALA A 58 10.01 -15.38 -6.46
N THR A 59 9.10 -14.67 -5.79
CA THR A 59 9.32 -14.22 -4.40
C THR A 59 9.37 -15.40 -3.44
N LYS A 60 8.49 -16.40 -3.62
CA LYS A 60 8.51 -17.62 -2.80
C LYS A 60 9.86 -18.33 -2.87
N ASP A 61 10.40 -18.48 -4.08
CA ASP A 61 11.70 -19.13 -4.30
C ASP A 61 12.83 -18.31 -3.68
N GLN A 62 12.85 -16.99 -3.90
CA GLN A 62 13.85 -16.10 -3.33
C GLN A 62 13.84 -16.10 -1.80
N VAL A 63 12.66 -16.00 -1.19
CA VAL A 63 12.50 -16.03 0.27
C VAL A 63 12.93 -17.38 0.82
N THR A 64 12.53 -18.47 0.17
CA THR A 64 12.92 -19.83 0.55
C THR A 64 14.44 -19.98 0.54
N GLN A 65 15.12 -19.45 -0.48
CA GLN A 65 16.58 -19.49 -0.55
C GLN A 65 17.23 -18.60 0.50
N LEU A 66 16.72 -17.38 0.69
CA LEU A 66 17.22 -16.42 1.67
C LEU A 66 17.23 -17.00 3.10
N ILE A 67 16.13 -17.62 3.52
CA ILE A 67 16.03 -18.18 4.89
C ILE A 67 16.84 -19.46 5.07
N LYS A 68 17.12 -20.20 3.99
CA LYS A 68 17.98 -21.40 4.01
C LYS A 68 19.45 -21.02 4.15
N ASP A 69 19.87 -20.00 3.40
CA ASP A 69 21.27 -19.60 3.30
C ASP A 69 21.71 -18.70 4.45
N TYR A 70 20.77 -17.95 5.04
CA TYR A 70 21.08 -16.89 5.99
C TYR A 70 20.23 -16.91 7.26
N ASN A 71 20.89 -16.62 8.39
CA ASN A 71 20.25 -16.30 9.65
C ASN A 71 20.27 -14.79 9.86
N LEU A 72 19.21 -14.13 9.41
CA LEU A 72 19.12 -12.67 9.35
C LEU A 72 18.27 -12.13 10.51
N GLU A 73 18.57 -10.90 10.88
CA GLU A 73 17.75 -10.05 11.74
C GLU A 73 17.23 -8.89 10.91
N PHE A 74 15.92 -8.67 11.00
CA PHE A 74 15.23 -7.61 10.27
C PHE A 74 14.65 -6.58 11.24
N LYS A 75 14.85 -5.30 10.95
CA LYS A 75 14.31 -4.19 11.72
C LYS A 75 13.67 -3.16 10.80
N VAL A 76 12.43 -2.76 11.08
CA VAL A 76 11.82 -1.57 10.47
C VAL A 76 12.41 -0.33 11.14
N GLU A 77 13.02 0.54 10.36
CA GLU A 77 13.46 1.87 10.80
C GLU A 77 12.34 2.90 10.66
N SER A 78 11.63 2.88 9.53
CA SER A 78 10.45 3.72 9.30
C SER A 78 9.43 3.04 8.40
N LEU A 79 8.17 3.42 8.57
CA LEU A 79 7.04 3.01 7.73
C LEU A 79 6.14 4.21 7.54
N ASP A 80 6.00 4.67 6.30
CA ASP A 80 5.18 5.82 5.93
C ASP A 80 4.17 5.40 4.86
N ILE A 81 2.87 5.57 5.13
CA ILE A 81 1.83 5.40 4.12
C ILE A 81 1.82 6.65 3.24
N ILE A 82 2.20 6.50 1.98
CA ILE A 82 2.37 7.62 1.04
C ILE A 82 1.22 7.76 0.05
N GLU A 83 0.43 6.69 -0.15
CA GLU A 83 -0.80 6.70 -0.94
C GLU A 83 -1.78 5.72 -0.30
N GLN A 84 -3.02 6.12 -0.12
CA GLN A 84 -4.09 5.24 0.33
C GLN A 84 -5.41 5.70 -0.30
N PRO A 85 -6.35 4.78 -0.55
CA PRO A 85 -7.65 5.18 -1.03
C PRO A 85 -8.30 6.10 0.01
N ALA A 86 -8.75 7.29 -0.41
CA ALA A 86 -9.65 8.09 0.41
C ALA A 86 -10.85 7.20 0.73
N ASN A 87 -11.11 7.01 2.03
CA ASN A 87 -12.12 6.15 2.67
C ASN A 87 -13.13 5.51 1.69
N GLU A 88 -13.35 4.19 1.73
CA GLU A 88 -14.20 3.43 0.78
C GLU A 88 -15.52 4.17 0.40
N LYS A 89 -16.14 4.90 1.34
CA LYS A 89 -17.27 5.81 1.11
C LYS A 89 -17.00 6.99 0.15
N GLN A 90 -15.87 7.69 0.28
CA GLN A 90 -15.51 8.84 -0.56
C GLN A 90 -15.18 8.44 -1.99
N GLN A 91 -14.63 7.24 -2.23
CA GLN A 91 -14.48 6.73 -3.61
C GLN A 91 -15.82 6.35 -4.23
N MET A 92 -16.74 5.77 -3.46
CA MET A 92 -18.12 5.55 -3.92
C MET A 92 -18.86 6.86 -4.17
N GLU A 93 -18.66 7.90 -3.35
CA GLU A 93 -19.25 9.22 -3.53
C GLU A 93 -18.62 9.99 -4.70
N LYS A 94 -17.31 9.89 -4.90
CA LYS A 94 -16.61 10.48 -6.05
C LYS A 94 -17.00 9.80 -7.36
N ALA A 95 -17.13 8.47 -7.38
CA ALA A 95 -17.65 7.74 -8.54
C ALA A 95 -19.10 8.15 -8.86
N LYS A 96 -19.93 8.35 -7.84
CA LYS A 96 -21.29 8.91 -8.00
C LYS A 96 -21.27 10.35 -8.55
N ALA A 97 -20.41 11.22 -8.03
CA ALA A 97 -20.29 12.61 -8.47
C ALA A 97 -19.75 12.73 -9.91
N GLU A 98 -18.70 11.99 -10.27
CA GLU A 98 -18.13 11.99 -11.61
C GLU A 98 -19.08 11.37 -12.65
N SER A 99 -19.97 10.46 -12.23
CA SER A 99 -21.05 9.95 -13.08
C SER A 99 -22.15 10.98 -13.36
N GLN A 100 -22.30 11.99 -12.49
CA GLN A 100 -23.25 13.09 -12.66
C GLN A 100 -22.67 14.18 -13.59
N ASP A 101 -21.38 14.50 -13.48
CA ASP A 101 -20.73 15.53 -14.31
C ASP A 101 -20.43 15.10 -15.75
N ALA A 102 -20.29 13.79 -16.01
CA ALA A 102 -20.12 13.26 -17.37
C ALA A 102 -21.38 13.39 -18.25
N LEU A 103 -22.51 13.82 -17.67
CA LEU A 103 -23.67 14.30 -18.40
C LEU A 103 -23.52 15.80 -18.69
N GLY A 104 -22.63 16.18 -19.60
CA GLY A 104 -22.72 17.48 -20.27
C GLY A 104 -24.01 17.62 -21.13
N VAL A 105 -25.16 17.16 -20.62
CA VAL A 105 -26.48 17.40 -21.15
C VAL A 105 -26.96 18.65 -20.41
N THR A 106 -26.63 19.81 -20.98
CA THR A 106 -27.39 21.02 -20.67
C THR A 106 -28.88 20.70 -20.86
N GLU A 107 -29.75 21.28 -20.04
CA GLU A 107 -31.21 21.05 -20.11
C GLU A 107 -31.78 21.19 -21.54
N GLU A 108 -31.08 21.90 -22.44
CA GLU A 108 -31.41 22.05 -23.85
C GLU A 108 -31.29 20.77 -24.70
N LEU A 109 -30.41 19.81 -24.38
CA LEU A 109 -30.27 18.54 -25.13
C LEU A 109 -31.15 17.39 -24.59
N ALA A 110 -31.73 17.55 -23.40
CA ALA A 110 -32.54 16.50 -22.77
C ALA A 110 -33.84 16.19 -23.55
N GLY A 111 -34.28 17.10 -24.42
CA GLY A 111 -35.46 16.92 -25.29
C GLY A 111 -35.23 16.11 -26.57
N MET A 112 -33.98 15.73 -26.90
CA MET A 112 -33.64 15.04 -28.17
C MET A 112 -33.14 13.60 -28.02
N ILE A 113 -33.05 13.08 -26.78
CA ILE A 113 -32.55 11.73 -26.51
C ILE A 113 -33.74 10.76 -26.52
N THR A 114 -33.67 9.70 -27.34
CA THR A 114 -34.72 8.67 -27.39
C THR A 114 -34.76 7.86 -26.09
N GLU A 115 -35.89 7.22 -25.78
CA GLU A 115 -35.98 6.29 -24.63
C GLU A 115 -34.92 5.19 -24.70
N ASP A 116 -34.69 4.63 -25.89
CA ASP A 116 -33.64 3.63 -26.15
C ASP A 116 -32.22 4.13 -25.80
N ASP A 117 -31.91 5.40 -26.10
CA ASP A 117 -30.59 5.96 -25.80
C ASP A 117 -30.41 6.23 -24.29
N ARG A 118 -31.49 6.58 -23.58
CA ARG A 118 -31.48 6.70 -22.11
C ARG A 118 -31.26 5.35 -21.43
N ASP A 119 -31.91 4.30 -21.91
CA ASP A 119 -31.76 2.96 -21.37
C ASP A 119 -30.36 2.39 -21.60
N LYS A 120 -29.80 2.54 -22.81
CA LYS A 120 -28.41 2.16 -23.10
C LYS A 120 -27.41 2.90 -22.22
N ALA A 121 -27.60 4.20 -22.00
CA ALA A 121 -26.75 4.99 -21.11
C ALA A 121 -26.86 4.52 -19.65
N ALA A 122 -28.07 4.19 -19.18
CA ALA A 122 -28.28 3.66 -17.84
C ALA A 122 -27.63 2.26 -17.65
N GLU A 123 -27.72 1.38 -18.64
CA GLU A 123 -27.06 0.07 -18.61
C GLU A 123 -25.53 0.19 -18.62
N ALA A 124 -24.99 1.10 -19.45
CA ALA A 124 -23.56 1.37 -19.50
C ALA A 124 -23.03 1.89 -18.15
N ARG A 125 -23.80 2.75 -17.46
CA ARG A 125 -23.47 3.21 -16.09
C ARG A 125 -23.45 2.06 -15.10
N LYS A 126 -24.50 1.24 -15.05
CA LYS A 126 -24.56 0.08 -14.16
C LYS A 126 -23.36 -0.85 -14.38
N LYS A 127 -22.96 -1.08 -15.64
CA LYS A 127 -21.77 -1.88 -15.97
C LYS A 127 -20.48 -1.20 -15.51
N LYS A 128 -20.34 0.11 -15.68
CA LYS A 128 -19.17 0.87 -15.25
C LYS A 128 -19.05 0.93 -13.72
N GLU A 129 -20.13 1.25 -13.01
CA GLU A 129 -20.20 1.26 -11.54
C GLU A 129 -19.92 -0.13 -10.96
N LEU A 130 -20.45 -1.18 -11.59
CA LEU A 130 -20.16 -2.55 -11.19
C LEU A 130 -18.70 -2.92 -11.45
N ALA A 131 -18.11 -2.45 -12.55
CA ALA A 131 -16.69 -2.68 -12.83
C ALA A 131 -15.79 -1.90 -11.86
N GLU A 132 -16.15 -0.68 -11.49
CA GLU A 132 -15.41 0.17 -10.56
C GLU A 132 -15.48 -0.34 -9.12
N SER A 133 -16.65 -0.80 -8.67
CA SER A 133 -16.81 -1.43 -7.34
C SER A 133 -16.02 -2.73 -7.18
N LYS A 134 -15.63 -3.38 -8.29
CA LYS A 134 -14.80 -4.59 -8.29
C LYS A 134 -13.31 -4.31 -8.37
N ARG A 135 -12.88 -3.06 -8.58
CA ARG A 135 -11.45 -2.75 -8.67
C ARG A 135 -10.76 -2.93 -7.33
N PRO A 136 -9.50 -3.41 -7.31
CA PRO A 136 -8.73 -3.44 -6.08
C PRO A 136 -8.52 -2.01 -5.58
N LEU A 137 -8.67 -1.85 -4.27
CA LEU A 137 -8.17 -0.68 -3.57
C LEU A 137 -6.64 -0.77 -3.57
N VAL A 138 -5.98 0.34 -3.87
CA VAL A 138 -4.51 0.42 -3.97
C VAL A 138 -3.97 1.36 -2.92
N ALA A 139 -2.99 0.89 -2.16
CA ALA A 139 -2.21 1.71 -1.23
C ALA A 139 -0.71 1.58 -1.53
N LYS A 140 0.06 2.62 -1.22
CA LYS A 140 1.53 2.59 -1.30
C LYS A 140 2.13 2.94 0.04
N VAL A 141 3.11 2.13 0.43
CA VAL A 141 3.83 2.26 1.70
C VAL A 141 5.30 2.33 1.43
N LYS A 142 5.95 3.33 2.01
CA LYS A 142 7.40 3.48 2.01
C LYS A 142 7.93 2.86 3.29
N VAL A 143 8.82 1.88 3.16
CA VAL A 143 9.42 1.17 4.29
C VAL A 143 10.93 1.32 4.22
N VAL A 144 11.54 1.72 5.33
CA VAL A 144 12.98 1.60 5.52
C VAL A 144 13.24 0.41 6.43
N GLN A 145 13.97 -0.56 5.91
CA GLN A 145 14.35 -1.77 6.61
C GLN A 145 15.86 -1.86 6.77
N ILE A 146 16.31 -2.28 7.94
CA ILE A 146 17.69 -2.71 8.19
C ILE A 146 17.70 -4.23 8.25
N THR A 147 18.58 -4.85 7.48
CA THR A 147 18.85 -6.28 7.52
C THR A 147 20.29 -6.48 7.99
N ARG A 148 20.44 -7.28 9.05
CA ARG A 148 21.77 -7.65 9.58
C ARG A 148 21.91 -9.15 9.65
N GLN A 149 23.12 -9.64 9.47
CA GLN A 149 23.40 -11.03 9.77
C GLN A 149 23.52 -11.24 11.28
N LYS A 150 22.91 -12.29 11.82
CA LYS A 150 23.21 -12.72 13.20
C LYS A 150 24.63 -13.28 13.24
N LYS A 151 25.37 -12.97 14.32
CA LYS A 151 26.82 -13.26 14.53
C LYS A 151 27.27 -14.72 14.34
N SER A 152 26.36 -15.67 14.06
CA SER A 152 26.65 -17.10 14.15
C SER A 152 27.12 -17.79 12.86
N ASN A 153 27.44 -17.09 11.77
CA ASN A 153 27.99 -17.74 10.57
C ASN A 153 28.94 -16.81 9.79
N ALA A 154 30.00 -17.35 9.21
CA ALA A 154 30.87 -16.66 8.25
C ALA A 154 30.18 -16.53 6.88
N SER A 155 28.97 -15.97 6.84
CA SER A 155 28.23 -15.78 5.58
C SER A 155 28.70 -14.52 4.87
N LYS A 156 28.63 -14.51 3.54
CA LYS A 156 28.95 -13.34 2.69
C LYS A 156 27.86 -12.26 2.71
N PHE A 157 26.84 -12.37 3.56
CA PHE A 157 25.78 -11.37 3.62
C PHE A 157 26.38 -10.02 4.05
N VAL A 158 26.09 -8.98 3.27
CA VAL A 158 26.48 -7.61 3.62
C VAL A 158 25.27 -6.94 4.23
N ASP A 159 25.40 -6.59 5.52
CA ASP A 159 24.42 -5.81 6.25
C ASP A 159 23.99 -4.60 5.42
N ASN A 160 22.69 -4.36 5.37
CA ASN A 160 22.15 -3.34 4.50
C ASN A 160 20.97 -2.60 5.13
N ARG A 161 20.78 -1.38 4.67
CA ARG A 161 19.59 -0.56 4.88
C ARG A 161 18.93 -0.36 3.52
N VAL A 162 17.73 -0.88 3.37
CA VAL A 162 16.97 -0.84 2.12
C VAL A 162 15.78 0.10 2.29
N LEU A 163 15.57 0.96 1.29
CA LEU A 163 14.33 1.70 1.13
C LEU A 163 13.48 0.97 0.09
N VAL A 164 12.30 0.50 0.49
CA VAL A 164 11.35 -0.20 -0.37
C VAL A 164 10.05 0.60 -0.43
N VAL A 165 9.44 0.67 -1.61
CA VAL A 165 8.06 1.15 -1.76
C VAL A 165 7.21 -0.05 -2.14
N HIS A 166 6.32 -0.45 -1.24
CA HIS A 166 5.35 -1.50 -1.49
C HIS A 166 4.09 -0.91 -2.09
N THR A 167 3.54 -1.57 -3.11
CA THR A 167 2.16 -1.38 -3.56
C THR A 167 1.33 -2.52 -2.97
N LEU A 168 0.26 -2.19 -2.27
CA LEU A 168 -0.67 -3.15 -1.67
C LEU A 168 -2.03 -3.08 -2.36
N HIS A 169 -2.65 -4.24 -2.53
CA HIS A 169 -4.02 -4.37 -3.01
C HIS A 169 -4.93 -4.90 -1.91
N LYS A 170 -6.18 -4.45 -1.90
CA LYS A 170 -7.30 -5.05 -1.17
C LYS A 170 -8.47 -5.20 -2.14
N TYR A 171 -9.00 -6.41 -2.28
CA TYR A 171 -10.12 -6.68 -3.18
C TYR A 171 -11.43 -6.62 -2.39
N PRO A 172 -12.32 -5.62 -2.63
CA PRO A 172 -13.59 -5.50 -1.90
C PRO A 172 -14.54 -6.67 -2.13
N THR A 173 -14.33 -7.42 -3.22
CA THR A 173 -15.13 -8.58 -3.63
C THR A 173 -14.79 -9.87 -2.91
N ASP A 174 -13.67 -9.91 -2.18
CA ASP A 174 -13.27 -11.09 -1.42
C ASP A 174 -14.24 -11.30 -0.25
N GLU A 175 -14.46 -12.56 0.16
CA GLU A 175 -15.28 -12.88 1.34
C GLU A 175 -14.76 -12.18 2.61
N LYS A 176 -13.45 -11.98 2.69
CA LYS A 176 -12.75 -11.24 3.75
C LYS A 176 -11.70 -10.32 3.11
N PRO A 177 -12.08 -9.08 2.77
CA PRO A 177 -11.19 -8.13 2.13
C PRO A 177 -10.00 -7.82 3.03
N THR A 178 -8.79 -8.18 2.59
CA THR A 178 -7.55 -7.96 3.34
C THR A 178 -6.52 -7.31 2.44
N TRP A 179 -5.70 -6.44 3.02
CA TRP A 179 -4.55 -5.86 2.32
C TRP A 179 -3.49 -6.92 2.11
N LYS A 180 -2.87 -6.94 0.93
CA LYS A 180 -1.73 -7.80 0.59
C LYS A 180 -0.74 -7.05 -0.27
N ILE A 181 0.55 -7.36 -0.11
CA ILE A 181 1.62 -6.78 -0.91
C ILE A 181 1.50 -7.32 -2.34
N TYR A 182 1.24 -6.44 -3.29
CA TYR A 182 1.15 -6.78 -4.71
C TYR A 182 2.49 -6.63 -5.42
N SER A 183 3.24 -5.58 -5.13
CA SER A 183 4.59 -5.38 -5.68
C SER A 183 5.48 -4.61 -4.71
N SER A 184 6.79 -4.71 -4.91
CA SER A 184 7.79 -4.04 -4.11
C SER A 184 8.86 -3.43 -5.02
N ASP A 185 9.04 -2.13 -4.94
CA ASP A 185 10.08 -1.41 -5.67
C ASP A 185 11.20 -1.01 -4.70
N ILE A 186 12.39 -1.60 -4.87
CA ILE A 186 13.57 -1.19 -4.12
C ILE A 186 14.06 0.15 -4.68
N ARG A 187 14.05 1.20 -3.85
CA ARG A 187 14.49 2.56 -4.23
C ARG A 187 15.94 2.83 -3.91
N SER A 188 16.46 2.25 -2.83
CA SER A 188 17.89 2.33 -2.51
C SER A 188 18.33 1.18 -1.62
N VAL A 189 19.60 0.82 -1.74
CA VAL A 189 20.30 -0.15 -0.89
C VAL A 189 21.59 0.52 -0.42
N ASN A 190 21.75 0.66 0.89
CA ASN A 190 22.98 1.17 1.50
C ASN A 190 23.62 0.04 2.30
N PHE A 191 24.87 -0.29 2.02
CA PHE A 191 25.61 -1.26 2.82
C PHE A 191 26.05 -0.62 4.14
N LEU A 192 25.88 -1.35 5.23
CA LEU A 192 26.26 -0.93 6.57
C LEU A 192 27.66 -1.45 6.91
N PRO A 193 28.45 -0.73 7.72
CA PRO A 193 29.71 -1.23 8.22
C PRO A 193 29.49 -2.54 8.99
N GLN A 194 30.36 -3.53 8.79
CA GLN A 194 30.34 -4.75 9.60
C GLN A 194 30.78 -4.43 11.03
N SER A 195 30.00 -4.88 12.01
CA SER A 195 30.23 -4.66 13.45
C SER A 195 30.96 -5.80 14.13
#